data_AF-A0A7V8ZA76-F1
#
_entry.id   AF-A0A7V8ZA76-F1
#
_cell.length_a   1.000
_cell.length_b   1.000
_cell.length_c   1.000
_cell.angle_alpha   90.00
_cell.angle_beta   90.00
_cell.angle_gamma   90.00
#
_symmetry.space_group_name_H-M   'P 1'
#
loop_
_entity.id
_entity.type
_entity.pdbx_description
1 polymer ?
#
loop_
_entity_poly.entity_id
_entity_poly.type
_entity_poly.pdbx_seq_one_letter_code
_entity_poly.pdbx_strand_id
1 'polypeptide(L)' 'MNKANMLRKMLVESSPIVLAGAHNGISARLVEEAGFDAVWASGFEISGAHAVP' A
#
# COMPACT_ATOMS: atom_id res chain seq x y z
N MET A 1 -18.00 5.53 -4.04
CA MET A 1 -17.00 4.79 -4.85
C MET A 1 -16.20 3.91 -3.89
N ASN A 2 -15.97 2.63 -4.17
CA ASN A 2 -15.18 1.77 -3.29
C ASN A 2 -13.67 1.80 -3.65
N LYS A 3 -12.80 1.35 -2.75
CA LYS A 3 -11.33 1.37 -2.96
C LYS A 3 -10.90 0.61 -4.22
N ALA A 4 -11.56 -0.51 -4.53
CA ALA A 4 -11.28 -1.28 -5.74
C ALA A 4 -11.58 -0.48 -7.03
N ASN A 5 -12.64 0.31 -7.06
CA ASN A 5 -12.97 1.19 -8.20
C ASN A 5 -11.99 2.37 -8.31
N MET A 6 -11.49 2.89 -7.18
CA MET A 6 -10.44 3.91 -7.18
C MET A 6 -9.15 3.36 -7.81
N LEU A 7 -8.70 2.17 -7.36
CA LEU A 7 -7.52 1.52 -7.93
C LEU A 7 -7.69 1.24 -9.44
N ARG A 8 -8.85 0.72 -9.86
CA ARG A 8 -9.13 0.50 -11.29
C ARG A 8 -9.02 1.78 -12.11
N LYS A 9 -9.49 2.91 -11.57
CA LYS A 9 -9.37 4.21 -12.23
C LYS A 9 -7.90 4.64 -12.34
N MET A 10 -7.12 4.49 -11.29
CA MET A 10 -5.69 4.85 -11.30
C MET A 10 -4.88 3.98 -12.27
N LEU A 11 -5.22 2.68 -12.39
CA LEU A 11 -4.54 1.75 -13.31
C LEU A 11 -4.74 2.08 -14.80
N VAL A 12 -5.76 2.87 -15.16
CA VAL A 12 -5.99 3.29 -16.55
C VAL A 12 -5.44 4.68 -16.85
N GLU A 13 -4.97 5.40 -15.83
CA GLU A 13 -4.32 6.71 -16.00
C GLU A 13 -2.85 6.52 -16.45
N SER A 14 -2.29 7.52 -17.13
CA SER A 14 -0.90 7.46 -17.64
C SER A 14 0.16 7.78 -16.58
N SER A 15 -0.26 8.25 -15.41
CA SER A 15 0.63 8.59 -14.29
C SER A 15 1.06 7.31 -13.55
N PRO A 16 2.30 7.27 -13.04
CA PRO A 16 2.72 6.18 -12.16
C PRO A 16 1.89 6.19 -10.86
N ILE A 17 1.62 4.99 -10.35
CA ILE A 17 1.06 4.78 -9.00
C ILE A 17 2.23 4.47 -8.08
N VAL A 18 2.43 5.29 -7.05
CA VAL A 18 3.51 5.14 -6.08
C VAL A 18 2.97 4.54 -4.79
N LEU A 19 3.47 3.36 -4.44
CA LEU A 19 3.06 2.61 -3.26
C LEU A 19 4.21 2.53 -2.26
N ALA A 20 3.87 2.46 -0.97
CA ALA A 20 4.83 2.13 0.08
C ALA A 20 4.36 0.91 0.88
N GLY A 21 5.35 0.16 1.36
CA GLY A 21 5.14 -1.06 2.13
C GLY A 21 4.63 -0.77 3.54
N ALA A 22 3.76 -1.66 4.03
CA ALA A 22 3.32 -1.66 5.42
C ALA A 22 3.14 -3.10 5.91
N HIS A 23 3.62 -3.36 7.14
CA HIS A 23 3.49 -4.66 7.82
C HIS A 23 2.47 -4.65 8.96
N ASN A 24 1.86 -3.50 9.29
CA ASN A 24 0.80 -3.38 10.29
C ASN A 24 -0.08 -2.14 10.05
N GLY A 25 -1.08 -1.93 10.89
CA GLY A 25 -2.00 -0.79 10.76
C GLY A 25 -1.37 0.58 10.98
N ILE A 26 -0.34 0.68 11.85
CA ILE A 26 0.34 1.95 12.14
C ILE A 26 1.18 2.38 10.93
N SER A 27 1.98 1.47 10.37
CA SER A 27 2.76 1.73 9.15
C SER A 27 1.86 2.06 7.96
N ALA A 28 0.71 1.37 7.81
CA ALA A 28 -0.26 1.69 6.76
C ALA A 28 -0.84 3.11 6.89
N ARG A 29 -1.07 3.58 8.12
CA ARG A 29 -1.52 4.95 8.39
C ARG A 29 -0.45 5.98 8.02
N LEU A 30 0.82 5.70 8.34
CA LEU A 30 1.94 6.56 7.96
C LEU A 30 2.10 6.65 6.44
N VAL A 31 1.87 5.55 5.70
CA VAL A 31 1.88 5.55 4.23
C VAL A 31 0.80 6.49 3.67
N GLU A 32 -0.41 6.46 4.23
CA GLU A 32 -1.49 7.37 3.86
C GLU A 32 -1.13 8.83 4.19
N GLU A 33 -0.62 9.11 5.38
CA GLU A 33 -0.25 10.46 5.82
C GLU A 33 0.95 11.04 5.06
N ALA A 34 1.84 10.18 4.55
CA ALA A 34 2.96 10.56 3.69
C ALA A 34 2.54 10.84 2.23
N GLY A 35 1.28 10.61 1.88
CA GLY A 35 0.73 10.95 0.56
C GLY A 35 1.03 9.95 -0.54
N PHE A 36 1.35 8.69 -0.21
CA PHE A 36 1.44 7.63 -1.20
C PHE A 36 0.05 7.29 -1.76
N ASP A 37 0.02 6.82 -3.01
CA ASP A 37 -1.20 6.53 -3.73
C ASP A 37 -1.95 5.30 -3.18
N ALA A 38 -1.20 4.32 -2.66
CA ALA A 38 -1.75 3.11 -2.06
C ALA A 38 -0.76 2.43 -1.10
N VAL A 39 -1.31 1.57 -0.24
CA VAL A 39 -0.53 0.73 0.69
C VAL A 39 -0.22 -0.62 0.03
N TRP A 40 1.04 -1.04 0.08
CA TRP A 40 1.46 -2.39 -0.30
C TRP A 40 1.62 -3.27 0.95
N ALA A 41 0.71 -4.22 1.14
CA ALA A 41 0.82 -5.23 2.18
C ALA A 41 1.88 -6.28 1.79
N SER A 42 3.15 -5.93 1.98
CA SER A 42 4.28 -6.75 1.56
C SER A 42 4.41 -8.02 2.40
N GLY A 43 4.29 -9.19 1.78
CA GLY A 43 4.49 -10.47 2.45
C GLY A 43 5.87 -10.58 3.11
N PHE A 44 6.91 -10.00 2.48
CA PHE A 44 8.27 -9.94 3.03
C PHE A 44 8.36 -9.08 4.30
N GLU A 45 7.69 -7.91 4.33
CA GLU A 45 7.72 -7.07 5.53
C GLU A 45 6.90 -7.69 6.66
N ILE A 46 5.76 -8.32 6.33
CA ILE A 46 4.91 -9.00 7.30
C ILE A 46 5.64 -10.20 7.91
N SER A 47 6.24 -11.08 7.09
CA SER A 47 6.98 -12.25 7.58
C SER A 47 8.21 -11.82 8.39
N GLY A 48 8.94 -10.80 7.93
CA GLY A 48 10.04 -10.17 8.66
C GLY A 48 9.62 -9.60 10.03
N ALA A 49 8.48 -8.92 10.12
CA ALA A 49 7.94 -8.40 11.39
C ALA A 49 7.52 -9.51 12.36
N HIS A 50 7.20 -10.71 11.86
CA HIS A 50 6.87 -11.89 12.65
C HIS A 50 8.05 -12.87 12.84
N ALA A 51 9.25 -12.52 12.37
CA ALA A 51 10.46 -13.34 12.43
C ALA A 51 10.31 -14.73 11.79
N VAL A 52 9.61 -14.81 10.65
CA VAL A 52 9.45 -16.03 9.86
C VAL A 52 9.84 -15.79 8.39
N PRO A 53 10.23 -16.83 7.64
CA PRO A 53 10.38 -16.76 6.19
C PRO A 53 9.10 -16.27 5.50
#